data_AF-A0A5D2C5S9-F1
#
_entry.id   AF-A0A5D2C5S9-F1
#
_cell.length_a   1.000
_cell.length_b   1.000
_cell.length_c   1.000
_cell.angle_alpha   90.00
_cell.angle_beta   90.00
_cell.angle_gamma   90.00
#
_symmetry.space_group_name_H-M   'P 1'
#
loop_
_entity.id
_entity.type
_entity.pdbx_description
1 polymer ?
#
loop_
_entity_poly.entity_id
_entity_poly.type
_entity_poly.pdbx_seq_one_letter_code
_entity_poly.pdbx_strand_id
1 'polypeptide(L)'
;MSEPDCAIIDQDGSVYYGMLKISGKEINSTFLAFKDEEKALELYTHLVEHQDDWILCCHHLVRYQDEWLVALEYSKNIVTYFRERMARWESSNRNEPEWFNYISEDFGKILRDVACIWAKSNKSIHTQDPVKSIFITNFSGRVKFLPNLNASDQPMEGDIDQLKYLMNYIVNMPFGSVIQNYQKFNMPNELLCFLTQLNFRNLKSMSPAFLLDAPLFWRPVDKFHFIINLDHIMKRGEISVSLFDGCLDRLRKKYSYDWVLVVSQHPVLNSILEHQDFRQSSNYHASVVRYCSNVYRHYNDNTARKISIINIENELSMLLPELYLHLFEGLIFYAKGKNIRYPIFSKSIISENP
;
A
#
# COMPACT_ATOMS: atom_id res chain seq x y z
N MET A 1 13.83 33.54 29.19
CA MET A 1 13.26 32.20 28.96
C MET A 1 14.40 31.22 29.08
N SER A 2 14.22 30.07 29.72
CA SER A 2 15.26 29.03 29.78
C SER A 2 15.59 28.57 28.37
N GLU A 3 16.87 28.41 28.04
CA GLU A 3 17.28 27.82 26.77
C GLU A 3 16.68 26.42 26.64
N PRO A 4 16.26 25.99 25.43
CA PRO A 4 15.83 24.62 25.19
C PRO A 4 16.94 23.66 25.57
N ASP A 5 16.58 22.58 26.26
CA ASP A 5 17.52 21.53 26.70
C ASP A 5 16.94 20.15 26.36
N CYS A 6 17.76 19.09 26.42
CA CYS A 6 17.30 17.74 26.19
C CYS A 6 17.93 16.73 27.17
N ALA A 7 17.15 15.70 27.51
CA ALA A 7 17.62 14.53 28.25
C ALA A 7 17.53 13.30 27.35
N ILE A 8 18.68 12.74 26.95
CA ILE A 8 18.75 11.54 26.11
C ILE A 8 18.62 10.30 26.99
N ILE A 9 17.74 9.39 26.59
CA ILE A 9 17.39 8.16 27.32
C ILE A 9 17.94 6.93 26.60
N ASP A 10 17.91 6.93 25.27
CA ASP A 10 18.32 5.81 24.44
C ASP A 10 18.87 6.27 23.08
N GLN A 11 19.60 5.41 22.39
CA GLN A 11 20.19 5.66 21.08
C GLN A 11 20.07 4.43 20.18
N ASP A 12 19.58 4.63 18.95
CA ASP A 12 19.63 3.62 17.88
C ASP A 12 20.32 4.20 16.64
N GLY A 13 21.56 3.78 16.42
CA GLY A 13 22.40 4.31 15.34
C GLY A 13 22.63 5.83 15.48
N SER A 14 22.18 6.59 14.49
CA SER A 14 22.30 8.06 14.43
C SER A 14 21.08 8.81 15.01
N VAL A 15 20.15 8.09 15.63
CA VAL A 15 18.90 8.64 16.18
C VAL A 15 18.93 8.50 17.69
N TYR A 16 18.68 9.60 18.40
CA TYR A 16 18.50 9.58 19.86
C TYR A 16 17.02 9.63 20.24
N TYR A 17 16.69 9.04 21.37
CA TYR A 17 15.35 9.09 21.97
C TYR A 17 15.46 9.73 23.36
N GLY A 18 14.56 10.66 23.66
CA GLY A 18 14.63 11.37 24.93
C GLY A 18 13.53 12.38 25.15
N MET A 19 13.78 13.31 26.08
CA MET A 19 12.87 14.40 26.42
C MET A 19 13.45 15.73 25.95
N LEU A 20 12.70 16.48 25.14
CA LEU A 20 12.94 17.88 24.86
C LEU A 20 12.31 18.72 25.98
N LYS A 21 13.08 19.61 26.59
CA LYS A 21 12.64 20.55 27.62
C LYS A 21 12.62 21.95 27.02
N ILE A 22 11.43 22.48 26.78
CA ILE A 22 11.26 23.82 26.22
C ILE A 22 10.13 24.56 26.91
N SER A 23 10.39 25.80 27.32
CA SER A 23 9.39 26.68 27.95
C SER A 23 8.66 26.02 29.13
N GLY A 24 9.38 25.24 29.95
CA GLY A 24 8.83 24.52 31.11
C GLY A 24 7.97 23.30 30.78
N LYS A 25 7.90 22.88 29.50
CA LYS A 25 7.25 21.64 29.07
C LYS A 25 8.30 20.59 28.74
N GLU A 26 7.99 19.35 29.07
CA GLU A 26 8.78 18.19 28.66
C GLU A 26 8.01 17.42 27.58
N ILE A 27 8.66 17.18 26.44
CA ILE A 27 8.06 16.54 25.28
C ILE A 27 8.91 15.31 24.91
N ASN A 28 8.28 14.14 24.81
CA ASN A 28 8.97 12.97 24.26
C ASN A 28 9.34 13.26 22.80
N SER A 29 10.61 13.09 22.45
CA SER A 29 11.14 13.45 21.15
C SER A 29 12.10 12.42 20.61
N THR A 30 12.08 12.31 19.29
CA THR A 30 13.12 11.65 18.51
C THR A 30 14.07 12.72 18.02
N PHE A 31 15.37 12.54 18.19
CA PHE A 31 16.37 13.54 17.84
C PHE A 31 17.25 13.02 16.71
N LEU A 32 17.38 13.82 15.66
CA LEU A 32 18.35 13.58 14.60
C LEU A 32 19.61 14.40 14.87
N ALA A 33 20.75 13.70 14.88
CA ALA A 33 22.04 14.27 15.23
C ALA A 33 22.80 14.79 14.01
N PHE A 34 23.33 16.00 14.13
CA PHE A 34 24.15 16.65 13.10
C PHE A 34 25.42 17.21 13.73
N LYS A 35 26.57 16.92 13.12
CA LYS A 35 27.83 17.60 13.47
C LYS A 35 27.93 18.99 12.85
N ASP A 36 27.24 19.18 11.73
CA ASP A 36 27.23 20.39 10.92
C ASP A 36 25.99 21.22 11.27
N GLU A 37 26.21 22.42 11.80
CA GLU A 37 25.15 23.35 12.21
C GLU A 37 24.28 23.78 11.04
N GLU A 38 24.91 24.09 9.89
CA GLU A 38 24.19 24.62 8.73
C GLU A 38 23.19 23.60 8.22
N LYS A 39 23.58 22.32 8.16
CA LYS A 39 22.68 21.22 7.76
C LYS A 39 21.55 21.00 8.76
N ALA A 40 21.83 21.11 10.05
CA ALA A 40 20.80 20.98 11.09
C ALA A 40 19.77 22.12 10.98
N LEU A 41 20.25 23.34 10.77
CA LEU A 41 19.42 24.53 10.61
C LEU A 41 18.60 24.49 9.31
N GLU A 42 19.18 23.99 8.22
CA GLU A 42 18.49 23.82 6.93
C GLU A 42 17.30 22.86 7.09
N LEU A 43 17.52 21.69 7.69
CA LEU A 43 16.46 20.71 7.97
C LEU A 43 15.40 21.27 8.91
N TYR A 44 15.82 21.89 10.02
CA TYR A 44 14.92 22.52 10.96
C TYR A 44 14.01 23.56 10.27
N THR A 45 14.59 24.47 9.50
CA THR A 45 13.86 25.54 8.80
C THR A 45 12.86 24.94 7.82
N HIS A 46 13.28 23.96 7.01
CA HIS A 46 12.40 23.30 6.05
C HIS A 46 11.21 22.62 6.73
N LEU A 47 11.44 21.87 7.82
CA LEU A 47 10.38 21.17 8.56
C LEU A 47 9.41 22.14 9.27
N VAL A 48 9.89 23.29 9.73
CA VAL A 48 9.04 24.31 10.35
C VAL A 48 8.17 25.00 9.31
N GLU A 49 8.70 25.24 8.11
CA GLU A 49 7.97 25.85 6.98
C GLU A 49 6.96 24.89 6.32
N HIS A 50 7.23 23.58 6.31
CA HIS A 50 6.41 22.56 5.64
C HIS A 50 5.75 21.62 6.65
N GLN A 51 4.61 22.04 7.20
CA GLN A 51 3.84 21.28 8.20
C GLN A 51 2.70 20.46 7.61
N ASP A 52 3.00 19.67 6.58
CA ASP A 52 2.03 18.70 6.10
C ASP A 52 1.83 17.56 7.11
N ASP A 53 0.62 17.01 7.17
CA ASP A 53 0.22 15.95 8.10
C ASP A 53 0.98 14.63 7.92
N TRP A 54 1.67 14.48 6.78
CA TRP A 54 2.50 13.34 6.43
C TRP A 54 4.02 13.57 6.56
N ILE A 55 4.45 14.80 6.91
CA ILE A 55 5.84 15.13 7.23
C ILE A 55 6.03 15.03 8.75
N LEU A 56 7.21 14.60 9.18
CA LEU A 56 7.56 14.58 10.60
C LEU A 56 7.54 16.00 11.18
N CYS A 57 6.76 16.16 12.25
CA CYS A 57 6.65 17.44 12.93
C CYS A 57 7.95 17.73 13.68
N CYS A 58 8.59 18.84 13.35
CA CYS A 58 9.72 19.36 14.12
C CYS A 58 9.22 20.18 15.31
N HIS A 59 9.84 19.99 16.47
CA HIS A 59 9.53 20.70 17.70
C HIS A 59 10.53 21.83 17.95
N HIS A 60 11.82 21.55 17.79
CA HIS A 60 12.89 22.52 18.00
C HIS A 60 14.24 22.04 17.46
N LEU A 61 15.21 22.95 17.41
CA LEU A 61 16.65 22.66 17.26
C LEU A 61 17.37 22.91 18.58
N VAL A 62 18.14 21.95 19.09
CA VAL A 62 18.84 22.08 20.38
C VAL A 62 20.31 21.68 20.25
N ARG A 63 21.19 22.36 20.98
CA ARG A 63 22.60 21.99 21.06
C ARG A 63 22.78 20.94 22.15
N TYR A 64 23.42 19.82 21.84
CA TYR A 64 23.74 18.78 22.80
C TYR A 64 25.19 18.32 22.62
N GLN A 65 26.02 18.57 23.63
CA GLN A 65 27.47 18.34 23.55
C GLN A 65 28.06 19.01 22.29
N ASP A 66 28.75 18.24 21.45
CA ASP A 66 29.35 18.70 20.21
C ASP A 66 28.42 18.59 18.99
N GLU A 67 27.16 18.20 19.17
CA GLU A 67 26.18 17.96 18.10
C GLU A 67 24.99 18.92 18.17
N TRP A 68 24.38 19.16 17.00
CA TRP A 68 23.10 19.85 16.84
C TRP A 68 22.00 18.81 16.65
N LEU A 69 20.97 18.87 17.48
CA LEU A 69 19.87 17.92 17.50
C LEU A 69 18.60 18.58 16.98
N VAL A 70 18.07 18.06 15.87
CA VAL A 70 16.72 18.39 15.42
C VAL A 70 15.74 17.52 16.19
N ALA A 71 14.99 18.13 17.10
CA ALA A 71 13.98 17.46 17.92
C ALA A 71 12.67 17.32 17.12
N LEU A 72 12.26 16.09 16.91
CA LEU A 72 11.05 15.71 16.18
C LEU A 72 10.02 15.12 17.13
N GLU A 73 8.79 14.97 16.64
CA GLU A 73 7.78 14.16 17.31
C GLU A 73 8.29 12.74 17.56
N TYR A 74 7.87 12.15 18.68
CA TYR A 74 8.31 10.82 19.06
C TYR A 74 7.86 9.75 18.07
N SER A 75 8.85 9.22 17.34
CA SER A 75 8.66 8.31 16.22
C SER A 75 9.87 7.38 16.08
N LYS A 76 9.67 6.19 15.53
CA LYS A 76 10.74 5.22 15.28
C LYS A 76 10.97 5.08 13.79
N ASN A 77 12.23 4.94 13.40
CA ASN A 77 12.55 4.52 12.05
C ASN A 77 11.86 3.19 11.71
N ILE A 78 11.38 3.00 10.48
CA ILE A 78 10.67 1.79 10.08
C ILE A 78 11.47 0.50 10.34
N VAL A 79 12.79 0.51 10.11
CA VAL A 79 13.62 -0.67 10.37
C VAL A 79 13.72 -0.96 11.86
N THR A 80 13.94 0.07 12.68
CA THR A 80 13.94 -0.04 14.14
C THR A 80 12.63 -0.58 14.66
N TYR A 81 11.50 -0.06 14.14
CA TYR A 81 10.17 -0.51 14.50
C TYR A 81 9.99 -2.02 14.27
N PHE A 82 10.34 -2.52 13.09
CA PHE A 82 10.23 -3.96 12.80
C PHE A 82 11.28 -4.81 13.52
N ARG A 83 12.46 -4.27 13.84
CA ARG A 83 13.48 -4.97 14.65
C ARG A 83 12.98 -5.22 16.07
N GLU A 84 12.28 -4.26 16.68
CA GLU A 84 11.65 -4.47 17.99
C GLU A 84 10.52 -5.51 17.93
N ARG A 85 9.74 -5.51 16.84
CA ARG A 85 8.73 -6.54 16.61
C ARG A 85 9.38 -7.92 16.49
N MET A 86 10.50 -8.02 15.77
CA MET A 86 11.29 -9.24 15.64
C MET A 86 11.82 -9.71 16.99
N ALA A 87 12.46 -8.85 17.79
CA ALA A 87 12.98 -9.24 19.11
C ALA A 87 11.87 -9.76 20.04
N ARG A 88 10.68 -9.13 20.02
CA ARG A 88 9.50 -9.63 20.76
C ARG A 88 9.03 -10.97 20.22
N TRP A 89 9.03 -11.16 18.91
CA TRP A 89 8.64 -12.42 18.27
C TRP A 89 9.60 -13.56 18.63
N GLU A 90 10.92 -13.35 18.53
CA GLU A 90 11.96 -14.33 18.88
C GLU A 90 11.85 -14.79 20.34
N SER A 91 11.51 -13.87 21.26
CA SER A 91 11.33 -14.19 22.67
C SER A 91 10.16 -15.15 22.98
N SER A 92 9.31 -15.43 22.00
CA SER A 92 8.05 -16.17 22.18
C SER A 92 8.02 -17.58 21.54
N ASN A 93 9.17 -18.13 21.13
CA ASN A 93 9.39 -19.51 20.65
C ASN A 93 8.49 -19.93 19.46
N ARG A 94 8.83 -19.46 18.25
CA ARG A 94 7.97 -19.52 17.04
C ARG A 94 8.70 -19.95 15.77
N ASN A 95 7.94 -20.42 14.77
CA ASN A 95 8.43 -20.98 13.49
C ASN A 95 8.49 -19.93 12.36
N GLU A 96 9.30 -20.16 11.33
CA GLU A 96 9.49 -19.18 10.22
C GLU A 96 8.19 -18.72 9.54
N PRO A 97 7.18 -19.58 9.27
CA PRO A 97 5.90 -19.16 8.67
C PRO A 97 5.07 -18.19 9.53
N GLU A 98 5.22 -18.22 10.85
CA GLU A 98 4.47 -17.35 11.76
C GLU A 98 4.98 -15.91 11.80
N TRP A 99 6.22 -15.65 11.35
CA TRP A 99 6.76 -14.30 11.33
C TRP A 99 5.89 -13.35 10.52
N PHE A 100 5.57 -13.72 9.27
CA PHE A 100 4.78 -12.84 8.41
C PHE A 100 3.38 -12.62 9.00
N ASN A 101 2.74 -13.67 9.51
CA ASN A 101 1.44 -13.54 10.18
C ASN A 101 1.51 -12.55 11.35
N TYR A 102 2.59 -12.60 12.14
CA TYR A 102 2.79 -11.73 13.29
C TYR A 102 2.95 -10.25 12.92
N ILE A 103 3.58 -9.93 11.78
CA ILE A 103 3.77 -8.54 11.33
C ILE A 103 2.74 -8.06 10.30
N SER A 104 1.89 -8.94 9.77
CA SER A 104 1.06 -8.68 8.60
C SER A 104 0.17 -7.44 8.71
N GLU A 105 -0.44 -7.22 9.88
CA GLU A 105 -1.32 -6.07 10.13
C GLU A 105 -0.54 -4.75 10.07
N ASP A 106 0.54 -4.64 10.87
CA ASP A 106 1.39 -3.46 10.89
C ASP A 106 2.03 -3.21 9.52
N PHE A 107 2.54 -4.27 8.88
CA PHE A 107 3.15 -4.21 7.56
C PHE A 107 2.17 -3.68 6.51
N GLY A 108 0.96 -4.24 6.45
CA GLY A 108 -0.08 -3.82 5.53
C GLY A 108 -0.54 -2.37 5.76
N LYS A 109 -0.67 -1.96 7.03
CA LYS A 109 -1.04 -0.58 7.40
C LYS A 109 0.04 0.41 7.01
N ILE A 110 1.30 0.15 7.38
CA ILE A 110 2.45 1.03 7.08
C ILE A 110 2.61 1.17 5.57
N LEU A 111 2.55 0.06 4.85
CA LEU A 111 2.66 0.08 3.40
C LEU A 111 1.55 0.89 2.74
N ARG A 112 0.32 0.76 3.23
CA ARG A 112 -0.82 1.55 2.76
C ARG A 112 -0.60 3.04 3.02
N ASP A 113 -0.10 3.42 4.19
CA ASP A 113 0.16 4.82 4.49
C ASP A 113 1.27 5.38 3.57
N VAL A 114 2.39 4.66 3.39
CA VAL A 114 3.46 5.00 2.44
C VAL A 114 2.89 5.23 1.04
N ALA A 115 2.08 4.28 0.57
CA ALA A 115 1.39 4.35 -0.70
C ALA A 115 0.50 5.60 -0.80
N CYS A 116 -0.38 5.83 0.17
CA CYS A 116 -1.28 6.97 0.17
C CYS A 116 -0.54 8.31 0.14
N ILE A 117 0.57 8.44 0.86
CA ILE A 117 1.35 9.68 0.89
C ILE A 117 2.06 9.89 -0.46
N TRP A 118 2.69 8.86 -1.03
CA TRP A 118 3.27 8.93 -2.38
C TRP A 118 2.26 9.26 -3.47
N ALA A 119 1.02 8.75 -3.36
CA ALA A 119 -0.04 9.08 -4.30
C ALA A 119 -0.48 10.54 -4.20
N LYS A 120 -0.42 11.15 -3.00
CA LYS A 120 -0.81 12.55 -2.76
C LYS A 120 0.28 13.53 -3.17
N SER A 121 1.55 13.18 -3.04
CA SER A 121 2.64 14.16 -3.10
C SER A 121 2.82 14.77 -4.50
N ASN A 122 2.37 14.12 -5.59
CA ASN A 122 2.47 14.53 -7.03
C ASN A 122 3.90 14.88 -7.55
N LYS A 123 4.81 15.19 -6.64
CA LYS A 123 6.26 15.26 -6.69
C LYS A 123 6.74 14.07 -5.86
N SER A 124 7.87 13.44 -6.19
CA SER A 124 8.35 12.37 -5.32
C SER A 124 8.54 12.93 -3.90
N ILE A 125 8.12 12.18 -2.88
CA ILE A 125 8.70 12.41 -1.57
C ILE A 125 10.13 12.01 -1.78
N HIS A 126 11.00 12.99 -1.99
CA HIS A 126 12.39 12.74 -2.37
C HIS A 126 13.07 12.07 -1.18
N THR A 127 12.88 10.76 -1.02
CA THR A 127 13.36 10.01 0.12
C THR A 127 14.80 9.58 -0.12
N GLN A 128 15.16 9.19 -1.35
CA GLN A 128 16.45 8.60 -1.78
C GLN A 128 16.91 7.37 -0.99
N ASP A 129 16.37 7.18 0.21
CA ASP A 129 16.61 6.11 1.15
C ASP A 129 15.35 5.98 2.04
N PRO A 130 14.33 5.23 1.58
CA PRO A 130 13.13 4.90 2.35
C PRO A 130 13.43 4.34 3.73
N VAL A 131 14.57 3.64 3.90
CA VAL A 131 14.99 3.16 5.22
C VAL A 131 15.16 4.36 6.15
N LYS A 132 15.90 5.40 5.74
CA LYS A 132 16.17 6.57 6.59
C LYS A 132 15.02 7.57 6.68
N SER A 133 14.09 7.53 5.73
CA SER A 133 13.08 8.57 5.56
C SER A 133 11.72 8.21 6.14
N ILE A 134 11.43 6.92 6.37
CA ILE A 134 10.12 6.45 6.83
C ILE A 134 10.14 6.27 8.35
N PHE A 135 9.25 6.99 9.03
CA PHE A 135 9.10 6.94 10.48
C PHE A 135 7.68 6.55 10.89
N ILE A 136 7.57 5.75 11.94
CA ILE A 136 6.33 5.28 12.54
C ILE A 136 6.11 6.02 13.85
N THR A 137 5.04 6.79 13.94
CA THR A 137 4.70 7.55 15.16
C THR A 137 4.14 6.60 16.23
N ASN A 138 4.63 6.70 17.46
CA ASN A 138 4.27 5.73 18.52
C ASN A 138 2.81 5.84 18.98
N PHE A 139 2.20 7.03 18.93
CA PHE A 139 0.84 7.23 19.43
C PHE A 139 -0.26 6.82 18.46
N SER A 140 0.03 6.80 17.15
CA SER A 140 -0.99 6.55 16.13
C SER A 140 -0.65 5.40 15.18
N GLY A 141 0.60 4.91 15.23
CA GLY A 141 1.14 3.95 14.27
C GLY A 141 1.01 4.44 12.83
N ARG A 142 0.99 5.76 12.62
CA ARG A 142 0.93 6.39 11.31
C ARG A 142 2.34 6.56 10.77
N VAL A 143 2.46 6.41 9.46
CA VAL A 143 3.68 6.73 8.74
C VAL A 143 3.80 8.23 8.55
N LYS A 144 5.01 8.74 8.80
CA LYS A 144 5.44 10.08 8.43
C LYS A 144 6.81 10.03 7.79
N PHE A 145 7.08 11.02 6.95
CA PHE A 145 8.33 11.12 6.21
C PHE A 145 9.24 12.20 6.76
N LEU A 146 10.53 11.89 6.78
CA LEU A 146 11.61 12.85 6.85
C LEU A 146 12.03 13.19 5.41
N PRO A 147 11.87 14.44 4.94
CA PRO A 147 12.29 14.82 3.60
C PRO A 147 13.82 14.83 3.48
N ASN A 148 14.34 14.42 2.34
CA ASN A 148 15.75 14.61 2.01
C ASN A 148 15.91 15.92 1.23
N LEU A 149 16.51 16.92 1.88
CA LEU A 149 16.70 18.25 1.29
C LEU A 149 17.71 18.26 0.13
N ASN A 150 18.65 17.32 0.12
CA ASN A 150 19.65 17.19 -0.94
C ASN A 150 19.15 16.42 -2.17
N ALA A 151 17.89 16.00 -2.15
CA ALA A 151 17.33 15.17 -3.17
C ALA A 151 16.66 15.98 -4.29
N SER A 152 17.37 17.00 -4.78
CA SER A 152 16.93 17.74 -5.95
C SER A 152 17.04 16.87 -7.21
N ASP A 153 15.92 16.72 -7.91
CA ASP A 153 15.80 16.35 -9.34
C ASP A 153 15.99 14.88 -9.77
N GLN A 154 16.02 13.90 -8.85
CA GLN A 154 16.10 12.48 -9.25
C GLN A 154 14.73 11.81 -9.45
N PRO A 155 14.60 10.90 -10.43
CA PRO A 155 13.32 10.31 -10.81
C PRO A 155 12.81 9.31 -9.76
N MET A 156 11.48 9.26 -9.59
CA MET A 156 10.73 8.35 -8.70
C MET A 156 11.05 6.85 -8.90
N GLU A 157 11.77 6.49 -9.97
CA GLU A 157 12.21 5.13 -10.27
C GLU A 157 13.08 4.54 -9.16
N GLY A 158 14.02 5.31 -8.60
CA GLY A 158 14.90 4.87 -7.53
C GLY A 158 14.15 4.58 -6.22
N ASP A 159 13.15 5.39 -5.88
CA ASP A 159 12.38 5.24 -4.64
C ASP A 159 11.55 3.95 -4.65
N ILE A 160 10.96 3.55 -5.79
CA ILE A 160 10.15 2.31 -5.88
C ILE A 160 11.00 1.05 -5.64
N ASP A 161 12.16 0.95 -6.28
CA ASP A 161 13.02 -0.22 -6.12
C ASP A 161 13.59 -0.32 -4.69
N GLN A 162 13.89 0.83 -4.08
CA GLN A 162 14.31 0.89 -2.68
C GLN A 162 13.17 0.55 -1.70
N LEU A 163 11.94 0.98 -1.96
CA LEU A 163 10.79 0.56 -1.13
C LEU A 163 10.59 -0.95 -1.23
N LYS A 164 10.67 -1.53 -2.43
CA LYS A 164 10.63 -2.99 -2.60
C LYS A 164 11.73 -3.69 -1.82
N TYR A 165 12.96 -3.17 -1.89
CA TYR A 165 14.08 -3.69 -1.12
C TYR A 165 13.80 -3.63 0.39
N LEU A 166 13.32 -2.49 0.89
CA LEU A 166 12.96 -2.31 2.30
C LEU A 166 11.85 -3.29 2.74
N MET A 167 10.80 -3.44 1.94
CA MET A 167 9.71 -4.38 2.21
C MET A 167 10.22 -5.82 2.28
N ASN A 168 11.09 -6.20 1.35
CA ASN A 168 11.73 -7.51 1.34
C ASN A 168 12.61 -7.72 2.56
N TYR A 169 13.38 -6.70 2.91
CA TYR A 169 14.23 -6.71 4.08
C TYR A 169 13.42 -6.93 5.36
N ILE A 170 12.27 -6.26 5.51
CA ILE A 170 11.37 -6.44 6.66
C ILE A 170 10.80 -7.86 6.72
N VAL A 171 10.30 -8.39 5.60
CA VAL A 171 9.73 -9.75 5.54
C VAL A 171 10.80 -10.81 5.85
N ASN A 172 12.05 -10.58 5.43
CA ASN A 172 13.16 -11.52 5.63
C ASN A 172 14.00 -11.24 6.89
N MET A 173 13.64 -10.23 7.68
CA MET A 173 14.49 -9.70 8.77
C MET A 173 14.98 -10.79 9.75
N PRO A 174 14.14 -11.74 10.22
CA PRO A 174 14.60 -12.77 11.16
C PRO A 174 15.54 -13.82 10.57
N PHE A 175 15.64 -13.92 9.24
CA PHE A 175 16.31 -15.03 8.57
C PHE A 175 17.67 -14.66 7.98
N GLY A 176 18.12 -13.41 8.17
CA GLY A 176 19.45 -12.93 7.74
C GLY A 176 19.72 -13.02 6.23
N SER A 177 18.68 -13.30 5.43
CA SER A 177 18.79 -13.62 4.01
C SER A 177 18.37 -12.44 3.14
N VAL A 178 19.24 -12.07 2.20
CA VAL A 178 18.95 -11.13 1.09
C VAL A 178 18.20 -11.85 -0.06
N ILE A 179 17.99 -13.17 0.05
CA ILE A 179 17.38 -14.00 -1.00
C ILE A 179 15.85 -13.90 -0.91
N GLN A 180 15.22 -13.67 -2.06
CA GLN A 180 13.76 -13.65 -2.27
C GLN A 180 13.14 -15.03 -2.00
N ASN A 181 13.03 -15.45 -0.74
CA ASN A 181 12.38 -16.70 -0.36
C ASN A 181 10.88 -16.49 -0.09
N TYR A 182 10.21 -15.72 -0.95
CA TYR A 182 8.76 -15.51 -0.90
C TYR A 182 7.95 -16.81 -0.92
N GLN A 183 8.55 -17.92 -1.38
CA GLN A 183 7.94 -19.25 -1.40
C GLN A 183 7.95 -19.93 -0.02
N LYS A 184 8.86 -19.55 0.89
CA LYS A 184 8.93 -20.10 2.26
C LYS A 184 8.01 -19.38 3.22
N PHE A 185 7.72 -18.11 2.94
CA PHE A 185 6.72 -17.34 3.66
C PHE A 185 5.37 -17.61 3.00
N ASN A 186 4.36 -18.00 3.78
CA ASN A 186 3.00 -18.16 3.26
C ASN A 186 2.38 -16.77 2.99
N MET A 187 2.98 -15.99 2.09
CA MET A 187 2.56 -14.64 1.78
C MET A 187 1.26 -14.66 0.95
N PRO A 188 0.31 -13.76 1.25
CA PRO A 188 -0.89 -13.60 0.44
C PRO A 188 -0.56 -13.29 -1.02
N ASN A 189 -1.33 -13.89 -1.94
CA ASN A 189 -1.20 -13.64 -3.38
C ASN A 189 -1.36 -12.15 -3.73
N GLU A 190 -2.17 -11.43 -2.97
CA GLU A 190 -2.38 -10.00 -3.09
C GLU A 190 -1.10 -9.20 -2.81
N LEU A 191 -0.33 -9.61 -1.81
CA LEU A 191 0.94 -8.95 -1.50
C LEU A 191 1.99 -9.24 -2.57
N LEU A 192 2.05 -10.49 -3.03
CA LEU A 192 2.96 -10.86 -4.12
C LEU A 192 2.63 -10.10 -5.41
N CYS A 193 1.33 -10.00 -5.75
CA CYS A 193 0.84 -9.18 -6.85
C CYS A 193 1.27 -7.72 -6.66
N PHE A 194 0.93 -7.10 -5.53
CA PHE A 194 1.26 -5.71 -5.24
C PHE A 194 2.76 -5.44 -5.41
N LEU A 195 3.62 -6.24 -4.77
CA LEU A 195 5.07 -6.12 -4.89
C LEU A 195 5.54 -6.31 -6.34
N THR A 196 4.98 -7.26 -7.08
CA THR A 196 5.34 -7.47 -8.49
C THR A 196 4.98 -6.25 -9.34
N GLN A 197 3.77 -5.72 -9.13
CA GLN A 197 3.18 -4.66 -9.94
C GLN A 197 3.64 -3.25 -9.57
N LEU A 198 4.14 -3.02 -8.35
CA LEU A 198 4.74 -1.77 -7.92
C LEU A 198 6.10 -1.56 -8.60
N ASN A 199 6.10 -1.38 -9.91
CA ASN A 199 7.28 -1.33 -10.76
C ASN A 199 7.32 0.02 -11.48
N PHE A 200 8.47 0.70 -11.44
CA PHE A 200 8.64 2.01 -12.09
C PHE A 200 8.32 1.97 -13.60
N ARG A 201 8.53 0.84 -14.27
CA ARG A 201 8.16 0.67 -15.69
C ARG A 201 6.66 0.84 -15.92
N ASN A 202 5.84 0.47 -14.94
CA ASN A 202 4.40 0.65 -15.02
C ASN A 202 4.02 2.14 -14.91
N LEU A 203 4.81 2.98 -14.22
CA LEU A 203 4.57 4.43 -14.13
C LEU A 203 4.63 5.16 -15.49
N LYS A 204 5.19 4.54 -16.52
CA LYS A 204 5.12 5.09 -17.88
C LYS A 204 3.68 5.11 -18.40
N SER A 205 2.88 4.11 -18.03
CA SER A 205 1.51 3.90 -18.54
C SER A 205 0.41 4.31 -17.58
N MET A 206 0.69 4.39 -16.27
CA MET A 206 -0.32 4.68 -15.25
C MET A 206 0.24 5.52 -14.10
N SER A 207 -0.64 6.13 -13.32
CA SER A 207 -0.28 6.92 -12.15
C SER A 207 0.15 6.06 -10.96
N PRO A 208 0.93 6.61 -10.01
CA PRO A 208 1.13 6.00 -8.71
C PRO A 208 -0.20 5.70 -8.01
N ALA A 209 -1.16 6.63 -8.05
CA ALA A 209 -2.47 6.47 -7.43
C ALA A 209 -3.21 5.20 -7.91
N PHE A 210 -3.11 4.87 -9.20
CA PHE A 210 -3.66 3.62 -9.74
C PHE A 210 -2.92 2.37 -9.24
N LEU A 211 -1.59 2.35 -9.31
CA LEU A 211 -0.79 1.19 -8.88
C LEU A 211 -0.93 0.87 -7.39
N LEU A 212 -1.11 1.93 -6.60
CA LEU A 212 -1.19 1.86 -5.16
C LEU A 212 -2.58 1.49 -4.66
N ASP A 213 -3.61 1.67 -5.50
CA ASP A 213 -4.96 1.16 -5.26
C ASP A 213 -5.08 -0.33 -5.65
N ALA A 214 -4.28 -1.17 -5.00
CA ALA A 214 -4.21 -2.61 -5.30
C ALA A 214 -5.13 -3.44 -4.39
N PRO A 215 -5.58 -4.63 -4.85
CA PRO A 215 -6.46 -5.55 -4.10
C PRO A 215 -6.02 -5.86 -2.66
N LEU A 216 -4.71 -5.81 -2.38
CA LEU A 216 -4.15 -5.99 -1.04
C LEU A 216 -4.79 -5.08 0.02
N PHE A 217 -5.21 -3.88 -0.34
CA PHE A 217 -5.73 -2.90 0.62
C PHE A 217 -7.25 -2.79 0.65
N TRP A 218 -7.94 -3.48 -0.26
CA TRP A 218 -9.36 -3.32 -0.47
C TRP A 218 -10.18 -4.02 0.61
N ARG A 219 -11.10 -3.27 1.22
CA ARG A 219 -12.18 -3.83 2.04
C ARG A 219 -13.28 -4.37 1.11
N PRO A 220 -14.25 -5.15 1.62
CA PRO A 220 -15.37 -5.62 0.82
C PRO A 220 -16.11 -4.49 0.07
N VAL A 221 -16.31 -3.33 0.71
CA VAL A 221 -16.93 -2.18 0.05
C VAL A 221 -16.10 -1.62 -1.11
N ASP A 222 -14.78 -1.68 -1.02
CA ASP A 222 -13.87 -1.18 -2.06
C ASP A 222 -13.88 -2.13 -3.27
N LYS A 223 -13.92 -3.45 -3.02
CA LYS A 223 -14.11 -4.49 -4.05
C LYS A 223 -15.42 -4.33 -4.82
N PHE A 224 -16.51 -4.06 -4.09
CA PHE A 224 -17.81 -3.74 -4.68
C PHE A 224 -17.72 -2.51 -5.62
N HIS A 225 -17.17 -1.39 -5.13
CA HIS A 225 -17.01 -0.18 -5.95
C HIS A 225 -16.13 -0.43 -7.17
N PHE A 226 -15.05 -1.19 -7.03
CA PHE A 226 -14.18 -1.58 -8.14
C PHE A 226 -14.95 -2.29 -9.26
N ILE A 227 -15.77 -3.29 -8.94
CA ILE A 227 -16.57 -4.01 -9.94
C ILE A 227 -17.61 -3.10 -10.61
N ILE A 228 -18.34 -2.31 -9.82
CA ILE A 228 -19.36 -1.40 -10.35
C ILE A 228 -18.74 -0.37 -11.30
N ASN A 229 -17.63 0.25 -10.87
CA ASN A 229 -16.94 1.25 -11.69
C ASN A 229 -16.37 0.61 -12.95
N LEU A 230 -15.72 -0.55 -12.85
CA LEU A 230 -15.18 -1.25 -14.01
C LEU A 230 -16.28 -1.65 -15.03
N ASP A 231 -17.45 -2.12 -14.56
CA ASP A 231 -18.60 -2.40 -15.42
C ASP A 231 -19.06 -1.13 -16.16
N HIS A 232 -19.14 0.01 -15.47
CA HIS A 232 -19.50 1.28 -16.09
C HIS A 232 -18.47 1.76 -17.11
N ILE A 233 -17.18 1.68 -16.78
CA ILE A 233 -16.06 2.00 -17.66
C ILE A 233 -16.13 1.17 -18.96
N MET A 234 -16.37 -0.13 -18.83
CA MET A 234 -16.52 -1.05 -19.95
C MET A 234 -17.75 -0.70 -20.80
N LYS A 235 -18.89 -0.35 -20.18
CA LYS A 235 -20.12 0.07 -20.87
C LYS A 235 -19.96 1.39 -21.61
N ARG A 236 -19.21 2.35 -21.06
CA ARG A 236 -18.88 3.63 -21.70
C ARG A 236 -17.85 3.50 -22.82
N GLY A 237 -17.22 2.33 -22.96
CA GLY A 237 -16.21 2.07 -23.99
C GLY A 237 -14.86 2.75 -23.73
N GLU A 238 -14.62 3.22 -22.50
CA GLU A 238 -13.33 3.80 -22.10
C GLU A 238 -12.20 2.76 -22.11
N ILE A 239 -12.57 1.50 -21.88
CA ILE A 239 -11.73 0.33 -22.08
C ILE A 239 -12.41 -0.60 -23.09
N SER A 240 -11.64 -1.06 -24.07
CA SER A 240 -12.11 -2.05 -25.04
C SER A 240 -12.23 -3.42 -24.38
N VAL A 241 -13.45 -3.95 -24.32
CA VAL A 241 -13.76 -5.25 -23.70
C VAL A 241 -12.94 -6.37 -24.34
N SER A 242 -12.84 -6.42 -25.68
CA SER A 242 -12.08 -7.47 -26.38
C SER A 242 -10.58 -7.43 -26.10
N LEU A 243 -10.00 -6.22 -26.02
CA LEU A 243 -8.58 -6.07 -25.68
C LEU A 243 -8.31 -6.38 -24.21
N PHE A 244 -9.21 -5.98 -23.31
CA PHE A 244 -9.11 -6.32 -21.89
C PHE A 244 -9.24 -7.82 -21.67
N ASP A 245 -10.17 -8.47 -22.36
CA ASP A 245 -10.33 -9.91 -22.32
C ASP A 245 -9.06 -10.66 -22.77
N GLY A 246 -8.45 -10.21 -23.88
CA GLY A 246 -7.15 -10.74 -24.30
C GLY A 246 -6.01 -10.51 -23.29
N CYS A 247 -6.11 -9.51 -22.40
CA CYS A 247 -5.17 -9.36 -21.29
C CYS A 247 -5.45 -10.37 -20.18
N LEU A 248 -6.72 -10.61 -19.85
CA LEU A 248 -7.14 -11.60 -18.86
C LEU A 248 -6.76 -13.02 -19.31
N ASP A 249 -6.93 -13.35 -20.58
CA ASP A 249 -6.55 -14.65 -21.16
C ASP A 249 -5.05 -14.95 -21.01
N ARG A 250 -4.19 -13.93 -21.16
CA ARG A 250 -2.74 -14.09 -20.97
C ARG A 250 -2.38 -14.46 -19.53
N LEU A 251 -3.22 -14.06 -18.58
CA LEU A 251 -3.05 -14.35 -17.16
C LEU A 251 -3.69 -15.68 -16.73
N ARG A 252 -4.39 -16.40 -17.62
CA ARG A 252 -5.09 -17.65 -17.29
C ARG A 252 -4.18 -18.75 -16.74
N LYS A 253 -2.90 -18.77 -17.12
CA LYS A 253 -1.90 -19.70 -16.55
C LYS A 253 -1.59 -19.41 -15.08
N LYS A 254 -1.76 -18.17 -14.66
CA LYS A 254 -1.49 -17.69 -13.29
C LYS A 254 -2.75 -17.74 -12.44
N TYR A 255 -3.87 -17.26 -13.00
CA TYR A 255 -5.18 -17.25 -12.35
C TYR A 255 -6.12 -18.12 -13.17
N SER A 256 -6.29 -19.37 -12.75
CA SER A 256 -7.08 -20.35 -13.49
C SER A 256 -8.35 -20.70 -12.72
N TYR A 257 -9.43 -20.00 -13.02
CA TYR A 257 -10.75 -20.35 -12.51
C TYR A 257 -11.78 -20.29 -13.65
N ASP A 258 -12.59 -21.34 -13.76
CA ASP A 258 -13.79 -21.32 -14.59
C ASP A 258 -14.91 -20.69 -13.77
N TRP A 259 -14.99 -19.36 -13.83
CA TRP A 259 -15.93 -18.60 -13.00
C TRP A 259 -17.38 -19.00 -13.26
N VAL A 260 -17.72 -19.39 -14.49
CA VAL A 260 -19.07 -19.83 -14.86
C VAL A 260 -19.40 -21.14 -14.17
N LEU A 261 -18.49 -22.12 -14.25
CA LEU A 261 -18.67 -23.41 -13.58
C LEU A 261 -18.82 -23.20 -12.06
N VAL A 262 -17.97 -22.37 -11.46
CA VAL A 262 -18.01 -22.10 -10.01
C VAL A 262 -19.34 -21.48 -9.59
N VAL A 263 -19.80 -20.42 -10.27
CA VAL A 263 -21.03 -19.72 -9.87
C VAL A 263 -22.29 -20.52 -10.20
N SER A 264 -22.25 -21.38 -11.23
CA SER A 264 -23.39 -22.25 -11.58
C SER A 264 -23.70 -23.31 -10.53
N GLN A 265 -22.73 -23.66 -9.68
CA GLN A 265 -22.92 -24.58 -8.57
C GLN A 265 -23.56 -23.92 -7.35
N HIS A 266 -23.59 -22.58 -7.29
CA HIS A 266 -24.15 -21.85 -6.17
C HIS A 266 -25.62 -21.46 -6.45
N PRO A 267 -26.61 -21.85 -5.63
CA PRO A 267 -28.03 -21.72 -5.96
C PRO A 267 -28.50 -20.31 -6.34
N VAL A 268 -28.17 -19.30 -5.53
CA VAL A 268 -28.60 -17.91 -5.77
C VAL A 268 -27.90 -17.31 -6.99
N LEU A 269 -26.58 -17.50 -7.09
CA LEU A 269 -25.74 -16.99 -8.16
C LEU A 269 -26.06 -17.66 -9.51
N ASN A 270 -26.38 -18.96 -9.51
CA ASN A 270 -26.82 -19.68 -10.70
C ASN A 270 -28.15 -19.13 -11.23
N SER A 271 -29.12 -18.84 -10.36
CA SER A 271 -30.38 -18.23 -10.78
C SER A 271 -30.17 -16.87 -11.47
N ILE A 272 -29.25 -16.05 -10.97
CA ILE A 272 -28.87 -14.78 -11.60
C ILE A 272 -28.16 -15.01 -12.95
N LEU A 273 -27.33 -16.05 -13.04
CA LEU A 273 -26.64 -16.44 -14.27
C LEU A 273 -27.62 -16.91 -15.36
N GLU A 274 -28.63 -17.69 -14.99
CA GLU A 274 -29.64 -18.24 -15.91
C GLU A 274 -30.62 -17.18 -16.42
N HIS A 275 -30.94 -16.18 -15.61
CA HIS A 275 -31.88 -15.11 -15.97
C HIS A 275 -31.34 -14.10 -16.98
N GLN A 276 -30.02 -14.03 -17.16
CA GLN A 276 -29.43 -13.22 -18.20
C GLN A 276 -28.90 -14.16 -19.29
N ASP A 277 -29.06 -13.77 -20.56
CA ASP A 277 -28.48 -14.46 -21.72
C ASP A 277 -26.93 -14.39 -21.72
N PHE A 278 -26.27 -14.61 -20.58
CA PHE A 278 -24.82 -14.64 -20.43
C PHE A 278 -24.20 -15.76 -21.26
N ARG A 279 -24.96 -16.77 -21.69
CA ARG A 279 -24.46 -17.93 -22.46
C ARG A 279 -23.71 -17.55 -23.74
N GLN A 280 -24.01 -16.41 -24.37
CA GLN A 280 -23.23 -15.91 -25.51
C GLN A 280 -21.98 -15.10 -25.10
N SER A 281 -22.01 -14.46 -23.93
CA SER A 281 -20.93 -13.62 -23.40
C SER A 281 -19.96 -14.33 -22.45
N SER A 282 -20.28 -15.54 -21.97
CA SER A 282 -19.48 -16.35 -21.04
C SER A 282 -18.13 -16.78 -21.63
N ASN A 283 -17.95 -16.64 -22.95
CA ASN A 283 -16.69 -16.91 -23.63
C ASN A 283 -15.61 -15.85 -23.34
N TYR A 284 -15.99 -14.69 -22.80
CA TYR A 284 -15.07 -13.64 -22.38
C TYR A 284 -14.91 -13.67 -20.86
N HIS A 285 -13.68 -13.78 -20.37
CA HIS A 285 -13.33 -13.57 -18.96
C HIS A 285 -13.80 -12.21 -18.45
N ALA A 286 -13.75 -11.17 -19.28
CA ALA A 286 -14.21 -9.83 -18.92
C ALA A 286 -15.72 -9.79 -18.55
N SER A 287 -16.53 -10.76 -19.00
CA SER A 287 -17.95 -10.85 -18.65
C SER A 287 -18.20 -11.10 -17.17
N VAL A 288 -17.22 -11.62 -16.43
CA VAL A 288 -17.32 -11.79 -14.96
C VAL A 288 -17.59 -10.46 -14.26
N VAL A 289 -17.07 -9.35 -14.79
CA VAL A 289 -17.29 -8.00 -14.22
C VAL A 289 -18.77 -7.62 -14.28
N ARG A 290 -19.38 -7.77 -15.46
CA ARG A 290 -20.80 -7.48 -15.67
C ARG A 290 -21.68 -8.43 -14.87
N TYR A 291 -21.28 -9.70 -14.78
CA TYR A 291 -21.96 -10.68 -13.95
C TYR A 291 -21.95 -10.29 -12.47
N CYS A 292 -20.79 -10.02 -11.88
CA CYS A 292 -20.67 -9.59 -10.48
C CYS A 292 -21.44 -8.28 -10.21
N SER A 293 -21.39 -7.31 -11.13
CA SER A 293 -22.21 -6.09 -11.07
C SER A 293 -23.70 -6.39 -10.95
N ASN A 294 -24.19 -7.40 -11.66
CA ASN A 294 -25.59 -7.84 -11.60
C ASN A 294 -25.90 -8.67 -10.36
N VAL A 295 -24.94 -9.45 -9.85
CA VAL A 295 -25.08 -10.13 -8.57
C VAL A 295 -25.39 -9.11 -7.48
N TYR A 296 -24.64 -8.01 -7.37
CA TYR A 296 -24.94 -6.99 -6.36
C TYR A 296 -26.33 -6.36 -6.49
N ARG A 297 -26.85 -6.25 -7.71
CA ARG A 297 -28.20 -5.70 -7.97
C ARG A 297 -29.31 -6.68 -7.60
N HIS A 298 -29.11 -7.97 -7.90
CA HIS A 298 -30.20 -8.95 -7.93
C HIS A 298 -30.08 -10.07 -6.90
N TYR A 299 -28.99 -10.14 -6.12
CA TYR A 299 -28.80 -11.19 -5.11
C TYR A 299 -30.00 -11.28 -4.18
N ASN A 300 -30.42 -10.14 -3.62
CA ASN A 300 -31.51 -10.06 -2.65
C ASN A 300 -32.92 -10.28 -3.26
N ASP A 301 -33.04 -10.28 -4.59
CA ASP A 301 -34.28 -10.64 -5.28
C ASP A 301 -34.40 -12.17 -5.45
N ASN A 302 -33.27 -12.89 -5.37
CA ASN A 302 -33.16 -14.33 -5.64
C ASN A 302 -32.91 -15.16 -4.38
N THR A 303 -33.14 -14.60 -3.19
CA THR A 303 -32.99 -15.29 -1.90
C THR A 303 -34.11 -14.92 -0.93
N ALA A 304 -34.47 -15.88 -0.06
CA ALA A 304 -35.45 -15.64 1.00
C ALA A 304 -34.88 -14.77 2.14
N ARG A 305 -33.56 -14.78 2.34
CA ARG A 305 -32.89 -14.01 3.40
C ARG A 305 -32.02 -12.93 2.78
N LYS A 306 -32.47 -11.68 2.89
CA LYS A 306 -31.69 -10.53 2.43
C LYS A 306 -30.40 -10.39 3.23
N ILE A 307 -29.31 -10.13 2.53
CA ILE A 307 -27.99 -9.89 3.10
C ILE A 307 -27.44 -8.55 2.65
N SER A 308 -26.47 -8.02 3.39
CA SER A 308 -25.80 -6.76 3.07
C SER A 308 -24.86 -6.92 1.87
N ILE A 309 -24.49 -5.80 1.24
CA ILE A 309 -23.52 -5.79 0.14
C ILE A 309 -22.17 -6.38 0.54
N ILE A 310 -21.75 -6.15 1.79
CA ILE A 310 -20.52 -6.71 2.36
C ILE A 310 -20.59 -8.23 2.41
N ASN A 311 -21.75 -8.80 2.76
CA ASN A 311 -21.92 -10.25 2.82
C ASN A 311 -21.98 -10.86 1.42
N ILE A 312 -22.64 -10.20 0.46
CA ILE A 312 -22.62 -10.63 -0.96
C ILE A 312 -21.18 -10.65 -1.46
N GLU A 313 -20.40 -9.60 -1.16
CA GLU A 313 -18.99 -9.52 -1.54
C GLU A 313 -18.15 -10.62 -0.89
N ASN A 314 -18.38 -10.91 0.38
CA ASN A 314 -17.66 -11.99 1.06
C ASN A 314 -17.94 -13.36 0.40
N GLU A 315 -19.17 -13.62 -0.03
CA GLU A 315 -19.51 -14.83 -0.78
C GLU A 315 -18.82 -14.88 -2.15
N LEU A 316 -18.82 -13.77 -2.91
CA LEU A 316 -18.11 -13.69 -4.18
C LEU A 316 -16.60 -13.89 -4.02
N SER A 317 -15.99 -13.23 -3.04
CA SER A 317 -14.57 -13.37 -2.71
C SER A 317 -14.22 -14.79 -2.27
N MET A 318 -15.12 -15.51 -1.60
CA MET A 318 -14.91 -16.92 -1.24
C MET A 318 -14.97 -17.85 -2.45
N LEU A 319 -15.94 -17.64 -3.35
CA LEU A 319 -16.12 -18.47 -4.55
C LEU A 319 -15.06 -18.19 -5.61
N LEU A 320 -14.67 -16.92 -5.76
CA LEU A 320 -13.74 -16.44 -6.78
C LEU A 320 -12.54 -15.74 -6.11
N PRO A 321 -11.69 -16.47 -5.37
CA PRO A 321 -10.63 -15.88 -4.55
C PRO A 321 -9.60 -15.07 -5.34
N GLU A 322 -9.40 -15.40 -6.61
CA GLU A 322 -8.41 -14.74 -7.47
C GLU A 322 -9.00 -13.66 -8.39
N LEU A 323 -10.32 -13.42 -8.33
CA LEU A 323 -11.02 -12.50 -9.23
C LEU A 323 -10.38 -11.11 -9.28
N TYR A 324 -10.18 -10.49 -8.13
CA TYR A 324 -9.68 -9.12 -8.05
C TYR A 324 -8.23 -9.00 -8.50
N LEU A 325 -7.42 -10.03 -8.24
CA LEU A 325 -6.03 -10.07 -8.71
C LEU A 325 -5.97 -10.22 -10.23
N HIS A 326 -6.79 -11.11 -10.78
CA HIS A 326 -6.90 -11.34 -12.21
C HIS A 326 -7.33 -10.07 -12.96
N LEU A 327 -8.38 -9.40 -12.46
CA LEU A 327 -8.88 -8.16 -13.04
C LEU A 327 -7.86 -7.01 -12.92
N PHE A 328 -7.28 -6.81 -11.75
CA PHE A 328 -6.32 -5.73 -11.50
C PHE A 328 -5.04 -5.89 -12.34
N GLU A 329 -4.43 -7.08 -12.36
CA GLU A 329 -3.28 -7.34 -13.24
C GLU A 329 -3.67 -7.25 -14.72
N GLY A 330 -4.87 -7.68 -15.10
CA GLY A 330 -5.39 -7.52 -16.46
C GLY A 330 -5.42 -6.05 -16.90
N LEU A 331 -5.83 -5.14 -16.01
CA LEU A 331 -5.87 -3.70 -16.28
C LEU A 331 -4.47 -3.11 -16.42
N ILE A 332 -3.52 -3.58 -15.63
CA ILE A 332 -2.11 -3.18 -15.77
C ILE A 332 -1.57 -3.63 -17.15
N PHE A 333 -1.87 -4.87 -17.56
CA PHE A 333 -1.49 -5.36 -18.89
C PHE A 333 -2.14 -4.56 -20.01
N TYR A 334 -3.42 -4.22 -19.86
CA TYR A 334 -4.14 -3.37 -20.81
C TYR A 334 -3.48 -1.99 -20.94
N ALA A 335 -3.17 -1.34 -19.82
CA ALA A 335 -2.53 -0.04 -19.78
C ALA A 335 -1.14 -0.05 -20.45
N LYS A 336 -0.39 -1.15 -20.31
CA LYS A 336 0.94 -1.32 -20.94
C LYS A 336 0.87 -1.60 -22.44
N GLY A 337 -0.20 -2.26 -22.90
CA GLY A 337 -0.37 -2.66 -24.31
C GLY A 337 -0.54 -1.48 -25.27
N LYS A 338 -0.74 -0.28 -24.74
CA LYS A 338 -0.93 0.95 -25.49
C LYS A 338 0.11 1.95 -24.98
N ASN A 339 1.01 2.42 -25.84
CA ASN A 339 2.00 3.46 -25.50
C ASN A 339 1.37 4.85 -25.27
N ILE A 340 0.11 4.91 -24.83
CA ILE A 340 -0.68 6.10 -24.57
C ILE A 340 -1.23 5.96 -23.16
N ARG A 341 -0.99 6.96 -22.30
CA ARG A 341 -1.65 7.02 -20.98
C ARG A 341 -3.14 7.26 -21.18
N TYR A 342 -3.97 6.25 -20.92
CA TYR A 342 -5.40 6.48 -20.87
C TYR A 342 -5.74 7.32 -19.64
N PRO A 343 -6.63 8.32 -19.76
CA PRO A 343 -7.07 9.15 -18.63
C PRO A 343 -7.54 8.31 -17.43
N ILE A 344 -8.11 7.14 -17.68
CA ILE A 344 -8.62 6.28 -16.63
C ILE A 344 -7.55 5.73 -15.68
N PHE A 345 -6.31 5.54 -16.16
CA PHE A 345 -5.19 5.08 -15.33
C PHE A 345 -4.47 6.23 -14.60
N SER A 346 -5.00 7.46 -14.69
CA SER A 346 -4.47 8.61 -13.94
C SER A 346 -4.96 8.70 -12.50
N LYS A 347 -5.96 7.90 -12.12
CA LYS A 347 -6.56 7.87 -10.78
C LYS A 347 -6.90 6.43 -10.36
N SER A 348 -7.31 6.26 -9.11
CA SER A 348 -7.89 5.02 -8.60
C SER A 348 -9.22 4.71 -9.31
N ILE A 349 -9.48 3.43 -9.60
CA ILE A 349 -10.77 2.99 -10.16
C ILE A 349 -11.86 3.02 -9.08
N ILE A 350 -11.51 2.73 -7.83
CA ILE A 350 -12.46 2.72 -6.71
C ILE A 350 -12.98 4.12 -6.40
N SER A 351 -12.15 5.16 -6.61
CA SER A 351 -12.53 6.55 -6.35
C SER A 351 -13.36 7.21 -7.46
N GLU A 352 -13.69 6.49 -8.54
CA GLU A 352 -14.71 6.98 -9.47
C GLU A 352 -16.07 7.00 -8.76
N ASN A 353 -16.68 8.18 -8.65
CA ASN A 353 -18.11 8.25 -8.41
C ASN A 353 -18.81 7.84 -9.71
N PRO A 354 -19.66 6.80 -9.72
CA PRO A 354 -20.30 6.29 -10.92
C PRO A 354 -21.24 7.29 -11.60
#